data_AF-A0A831KHS5-F1
#
_entry.id   AF-A0A831KHS5-F1
#
_cell.length_a   1.000
_cell.length_b   1.000
_cell.length_c   1.000
_cell.angle_alpha   90.00
_cell.angle_beta   90.00
_cell.angle_gamma   90.00
#
_symmetry.space_group_name_H-M   'P 1'
#
loop_
_entity.id
_entity.type
_entity.pdbx_description
1 polymer ?
#
loop_
_entity_poly.entity_id
_entity_poly.type
_entity_poly.pdbx_seq_one_letter_code
_entity_poly.pdbx_strand_id
1 'polypeptide(L)'
;MVYFVVRTEITNISNHGVWLLSNDRELFLSYDDFPWFRDAPVGKILKVEEPTPDHFYWPDLDVDIGIETIEHPERFPLKFK
;
A
#
# COMPACT_ATOMS: atom_id res chain seq x y z
N MET A 1 2.95 26.25 15.66
CA MET A 1 3.48 25.50 14.50
C MET A 1 2.86 24.12 14.55
N VAL A 2 1.81 23.88 13.77
CA VAL A 2 1.13 22.58 13.75
C VAL A 2 1.75 21.83 12.58
N TYR A 3 2.53 20.79 12.86
CA TYR A 3 2.99 19.88 11.82
C TYR A 3 1.76 19.08 11.38
N PHE A 4 1.36 19.20 10.11
CA PHE A 4 0.43 18.25 9.53
C PHE A 4 1.18 16.92 9.43
N VAL A 5 0.93 16.02 10.38
CA VAL A 5 1.22 14.59 10.17
C VAL A 5 0.03 14.06 9.39
N VAL A 6 0.12 14.06 8.06
CA VAL A 6 -0.84 13.30 7.26
C VAL A 6 -0.44 11.83 7.44
N ARG A 7 -1.26 11.11 8.21
CA ARG A 7 -0.99 9.75 8.63
C ARG A 7 -1.21 8.84 7.43
N THR A 8 -0.25 7.97 7.13
CA THR A 8 -0.43 6.97 6.08
C THR A 8 -1.67 6.13 6.35
N GLU A 9 -2.58 6.06 5.39
CA GLU A 9 -3.87 5.39 5.56
C GLU A 9 -4.43 4.84 4.24
N ILE A 10 -5.32 3.86 4.36
CA ILE A 10 -6.11 3.37 3.24
C ILE A 10 -7.35 4.24 3.08
N THR A 11 -7.50 4.91 1.94
CA THR A 11 -8.64 5.80 1.68
C THR A 11 -9.81 5.07 1.01
N ASN A 12 -9.52 4.02 0.23
CA ASN A 12 -10.54 3.28 -0.50
C ASN A 12 -10.08 1.85 -0.86
N ILE A 13 -11.03 0.92 -0.90
CA ILE A 13 -10.85 -0.45 -1.40
C ILE A 13 -11.92 -0.70 -2.46
N SER A 14 -11.50 -1.15 -3.64
CA SER A 14 -12.36 -1.35 -4.80
C SER A 14 -12.18 -2.74 -5.42
N ASN A 15 -12.98 -3.07 -6.42
CA ASN A 15 -12.83 -4.32 -7.17
C ASN A 15 -11.48 -4.43 -7.94
N HIS A 16 -10.72 -3.34 -8.07
CA HIS A 16 -9.50 -3.28 -8.86
C HIS A 16 -8.23 -3.14 -8.02
N GLY A 17 -8.34 -2.74 -6.75
CA GLY A 17 -7.18 -2.42 -5.95
C GLY A 17 -7.50 -1.58 -4.73
N VAL A 18 -6.43 -1.15 -4.06
CA VAL A 18 -6.43 -0.36 -2.83
C VAL A 18 -5.85 1.02 -3.10
N TRP A 19 -6.43 2.05 -2.50
CA TRP A 19 -5.89 3.40 -2.51
C TRP A 19 -5.23 3.71 -1.17
N LEU A 20 -3.97 4.14 -1.23
CA LEU A 20 -3.12 4.49 -0.10
C LEU A 20 -2.84 6.00 -0.17
N LEU A 21 -3.13 6.74 0.88
CA LEU A 21 -2.72 8.13 1.03
C LEU A 21 -1.48 8.19 1.91
N SER A 22 -0.39 8.78 1.41
CA SER A 22 0.84 9.03 2.19
C SER A 22 1.50 10.31 1.70
N ASN A 23 1.87 11.19 2.62
CA ASN A 23 2.54 12.48 2.33
C ASN A 23 1.82 13.29 1.22
N ASP A 24 0.50 13.45 1.35
CA ASP A 24 -0.38 14.13 0.37
C ASP A 24 -0.40 13.52 -1.05
N ARG A 25 0.09 12.30 -1.21
CA ARG A 25 0.03 11.54 -2.47
C ARG A 25 -0.93 10.37 -2.33
N GLU A 26 -1.81 10.24 -3.31
CA GLU A 26 -2.69 9.09 -3.44
C GLU A 26 -2.04 8.08 -4.38
N LEU A 27 -1.79 6.88 -3.86
CA LEU A 27 -1.10 5.79 -4.53
C LEU A 27 -2.08 4.64 -4.76
N PHE A 28 -2.14 4.13 -5.99
CA PHE A 28 -3.03 3.03 -6.35
C PHE A 28 -2.28 1.71 -6.39
N LEU A 29 -2.71 0.76 -5.57
CA LEU A 29 -2.19 -0.60 -5.49
C LEU A 29 -3.15 -1.53 -6.25
N SER A 30 -2.90 -1.71 -7.55
CA SER A 30 -3.67 -2.63 -8.42
C SER A 30 -3.57 -4.07 -7.94
N TYR A 31 -4.66 -4.84 -7.99
CA TYR A 31 -4.61 -6.29 -7.70
C TYR A 31 -3.89 -7.12 -8.76
N ASP A 32 -3.57 -6.55 -9.91
CA ASP A 32 -2.74 -7.22 -10.92
C ASP A 32 -1.25 -7.18 -10.53
N ASP A 33 -0.82 -6.08 -9.90
CA ASP A 33 0.55 -5.87 -9.42
C ASP A 33 0.73 -6.27 -7.94
N PHE A 34 -0.33 -6.24 -7.14
CA PHE A 34 -0.32 -6.50 -5.69
C PHE A 34 -1.45 -7.49 -5.30
N PRO A 35 -1.42 -8.74 -5.79
CA PRO A 35 -2.56 -9.66 -5.72
C PRO A 35 -2.92 -10.12 -4.31
N TRP A 36 -1.99 -10.04 -3.35
CA TRP A 36 -2.24 -10.41 -1.94
C TRP A 36 -3.32 -9.57 -1.27
N PHE A 37 -3.63 -8.37 -1.78
CA PHE A 37 -4.71 -7.55 -1.24
C PHE A 37 -6.11 -7.96 -1.73
N ARG A 38 -6.22 -8.75 -2.81
CA ARG A 38 -7.49 -9.06 -3.48
C ARG A 38 -8.50 -9.74 -2.55
N ASP A 39 -8.04 -10.73 -1.79
CA ASP A 39 -8.88 -11.55 -0.90
C ASP A 39 -8.49 -11.37 0.57
N ALA A 40 -7.64 -10.38 0.88
CA ALA A 40 -7.25 -10.09 2.25
C ALA A 40 -8.44 -9.52 3.05
N PRO A 41 -8.63 -9.92 4.32
CA PRO A 41 -9.64 -9.31 5.17
C PRO A 41 -9.43 -7.79 5.26
N VAL A 42 -10.49 -7.01 5.00
CA VAL A 42 -10.44 -5.53 5.01
C VAL A 42 -9.77 -4.99 6.27
N GLY A 43 -10.08 -5.54 7.45
CA GLY A 43 -9.49 -5.10 8.72
C GLY A 43 -7.96 -5.29 8.81
N LYS A 44 -7.36 -6.15 7.98
CA LYS A 44 -5.90 -6.28 7.85
C LYS A 44 -5.34 -5.27 6.85
N ILE A 45 -6.02 -5.04 5.72
CA ILE A 45 -5.63 -4.04 4.71
C ILE A 45 -5.60 -2.64 5.33
N LEU A 46 -6.55 -2.31 6.20
CA LEU A 46 -6.63 -1.01 6.86
C LEU A 46 -5.48 -0.74 7.86
N LYS A 47 -4.72 -1.78 8.27
CA LYS A 47 -3.61 -1.65 9.23
C LYS A 47 -2.28 -1.47 8.50
N VAL A 48 -2.19 -0.40 7.71
CA VAL A 48 -0.92 0.02 7.11
C VAL A 48 -0.10 0.80 8.13
N GLU A 49 1.20 0.56 8.13
CA GLU A 49 2.21 1.31 8.85
C GLU A 49 3.23 1.89 7.87
N GLU A 50 3.85 3.02 8.22
CA GLU A 50 4.99 3.58 7.47
C GLU A 50 6.18 3.73 8.43
N PRO A 51 6.95 2.66 8.70
CA PRO A 51 8.03 2.68 9.69
C PRO A 51 9.16 3.64 9.31
N THR A 52 9.41 3.78 8.01
CA THR A 52 10.32 4.78 7.43
C THR A 52 9.63 5.45 6.25
N PRO A 53 9.96 6.72 5.93
CA PRO A 53 9.33 7.43 4.83
C PRO A 53 9.37 6.62 3.54
N ASP A 54 8.25 6.56 2.82
CA ASP A 54 8.10 5.86 1.55
C ASP A 54 8.21 4.32 1.62
N HIS A 55 8.17 3.74 2.81
CA HIS A 55 8.15 2.30 3.04
C HIS A 55 6.92 1.89 3.84
N PHE A 56 6.04 1.13 3.20
CA PHE A 56 4.74 0.75 3.73
C PHE A 56 4.74 -0.71 4.16
N TYR A 57 4.24 -0.98 5.37
CA TYR A 57 4.21 -2.30 5.96
C TYR A 57 2.81 -2.67 6.44
N TRP A 58 2.37 -3.89 6.10
CA TRP A 58 1.14 -4.49 6.61
C TRP A 58 1.49 -5.68 7.50
N PRO A 59 1.63 -5.50 8.83
CA PRO A 59 2.08 -6.54 9.75
C PRO A 59 1.20 -7.80 9.75
N ASP A 60 -0.12 -7.62 9.63
CA ASP A 60 -1.07 -8.74 9.65
C ASP A 60 -1.08 -9.57 8.34
N LEU A 61 -0.48 -9.04 7.28
CA LEU A 61 -0.33 -9.68 5.96
C LEU A 61 1.11 -10.11 5.66
N ASP A 62 2.08 -9.67 6.47
CA ASP A 62 3.52 -9.83 6.22
C ASP A 62 3.95 -9.30 4.84
N VAL A 63 3.44 -8.10 4.50
CA VAL A 63 3.68 -7.42 3.22
C VAL A 63 4.44 -6.12 3.46
N ASP A 64 5.56 -5.95 2.77
CA ASP A 64 6.38 -4.73 2.74
C ASP A 64 6.44 -4.21 1.29
N ILE A 65 6.18 -2.92 1.10
CA ILE A 65 6.16 -2.28 -0.21
C ILE A 65 6.80 -0.89 -0.10
N GLY A 66 7.87 -0.66 -0.87
CA GLY A 66 8.44 0.68 -1.06
C GLY A 66 7.71 1.47 -2.15
N ILE A 67 7.77 2.80 -2.07
CA ILE A 67 7.10 3.68 -3.05
C ILE A 67 7.51 3.40 -4.50
N GLU A 68 8.79 3.10 -4.75
CA GLU A 68 9.28 2.83 -6.11
C GLU A 68 8.59 1.59 -6.72
N THR A 69 8.26 0.60 -5.90
CA THR A 69 7.52 -0.58 -6.36
C THR A 69 6.08 -0.23 -6.73
N ILE A 70 5.48 0.78 -6.10
CA ILE A 70 4.13 1.24 -6.41
C ILE A 70 4.12 2.10 -7.69
N GLU A 71 5.11 2.98 -7.86
CA GLU A 71 5.22 3.85 -9.02
C GLU A 71 5.72 3.13 -10.27
N HIS A 72 6.53 2.08 -10.09
CA HIS A 72 7.16 1.30 -11.15
C HIS A 72 7.06 -0.21 -10.92
N PRO A 73 5.84 -0.78 -10.81
CA PRO A 73 5.64 -2.20 -10.54
C PRO A 73 6.28 -3.11 -11.60
N GLU A 74 6.42 -2.64 -12.85
CA GLU A 74 7.06 -3.37 -13.95
C GLU A 74 8.55 -3.66 -13.72
N ARG A 75 9.22 -2.90 -12.84
CA ARG A 75 10.63 -3.14 -12.46
C ARG A 75 10.77 -4.27 -11.46
N PHE A 76 9.68 -4.62 -10.78
CA PHE A 76 9.63 -5.61 -9.72
C PHE A 76 8.55 -6.65 -10.02
N PRO A 77 8.59 -7.33 -11.19
CA PRO A 77 7.56 -8.27 -11.56
C PRO A 77 7.52 -9.38 -10.51
N LEU A 78 6.38 -9.50 -9.84
CA LEU A 78 6.10 -10.59 -8.93
C LEU A 78 6.01 -11.87 -9.76
N LYS A 79 7.16 -12.53 -9.94
CA LYS A 79 7.19 -13.87 -10.52
C LYS A 79 6.58 -14.82 -9.51
N PHE A 80 5.26 -15.00 -9.59
CA PHE A 80 4.64 -16.22 -9.14
C PHE A 80 5.31 -17.38 -9.89
N LYS A 81 5.83 -18.35 -9.15
CA LYS A 81 6.28 -19.62 -9.70
C LYS A 81 5.22 -20.68 -9.44
#